data_AF-A0A2R6NSV8-F1
#
_entry.id   AF-A0A2R6NSV8-F1
#
_cell.length_a   1.000
_cell.length_b   1.000
_cell.length_c   1.000
_cell.angle_alpha   90.00
_cell.angle_beta   90.00
_cell.angle_gamma   90.00
#
_symmetry.space_group_name_H-M   'P 1'
#
loop_
_entity.id
_entity.type
_entity.pdbx_description
1 polymer ?
#
loop_
_entity_poly.entity_id
_entity_poly.type
_entity_poly.pdbx_seq_one_letter_code
_entity_poly.pdbx_strand_id
1 'polypeptide(L)' 'MSMFAAPPLPATKLGRHRQLAPLAGVHVSPIQLGAMSIGDKWAEYGMGAMDKENSFKLLDAFYEAGGNFIDTANN' A
#
# COMPACT_ATOMS: atom_id res chain seq x y z
N MET A 1 -26.79 3.48 -26.39
CA MET A 1 -26.15 3.02 -25.14
C MET A 1 -24.80 2.44 -25.49
N SER A 2 -23.72 2.87 -24.83
CA SER A 2 -22.38 2.31 -25.05
C SER A 2 -22.39 0.83 -24.66
N MET A 3 -21.83 -0.04 -25.51
CA MET A 3 -21.61 -1.47 -25.20
C MET A 3 -20.58 -1.67 -24.08
N PHE A 4 -19.83 -0.63 -23.74
CA PHE A 4 -18.82 -0.64 -22.69
C PHE A 4 -19.17 0.42 -21.65
N ALA A 5 -19.66 -0.04 -20.49
CA ALA A 5 -19.77 0.82 -19.32
C ALA A 5 -18.38 1.15 -18.80
N ALA A 6 -18.18 2.38 -18.31
CA ALA A 6 -16.95 2.72 -17.61
C ALA A 6 -16.80 1.84 -16.36
N PRO A 7 -15.57 1.44 -15.99
CA PRO A 7 -15.36 0.72 -14.74
C PRO A 7 -15.84 1.55 -13.55
N PRO A 8 -16.27 0.90 -12.45
CA PRO A 8 -16.63 1.61 -11.24
C PRO A 8 -15.46 2.45 -10.72
N LEU A 9 -15.78 3.54 -10.04
CA LEU A 9 -14.77 4.34 -9.38
C LEU A 9 -14.08 3.53 -8.27
N PRO A 10 -12.77 3.74 -8.01
CA PRO A 10 -12.09 3.10 -6.90
C PRO A 10 -12.75 3.42 -5.56
N ALA A 11 -12.72 2.47 -4.63
CA ALA A 11 -13.33 2.61 -3.29
C ALA A 11 -12.74 3.79 -2.50
N THR A 12 -11.44 4.05 -2.65
CA THR A 12 -10.76 5.20 -2.05
C THR A 12 -9.84 5.90 -3.05
N LYS A 13 -9.24 7.02 -2.65
CA LYS A 13 -8.25 7.73 -3.47
C LYS A 13 -6.96 6.91 -3.71
N LEU A 14 -6.67 5.90 -2.89
CA LEU A 14 -5.50 5.04 -3.08
C LEU A 14 -5.56 4.24 -4.39
N GLY A 15 -6.75 3.79 -4.79
CA GLY A 15 -6.94 3.05 -6.04
C GLY A 15 -6.82 3.89 -7.33
N ARG A 16 -6.46 5.17 -7.23
CA ARG A 16 -6.13 6.03 -8.39
C ARG A 16 -4.64 5.93 -8.72
N HIS A 17 -4.24 4.79 -9.28
CA HIS A 17 -2.83 4.51 -9.56
C HIS A 17 -2.24 5.44 -10.61
N ARG A 18 -0.92 5.70 -10.51
CA ARG A 18 -0.15 6.60 -11.38
C ARG A 18 1.15 5.92 -11.79
N GLN A 19 1.66 6.24 -12.97
CA GLN A 19 2.97 5.78 -13.41
C GLN A 19 4.05 6.24 -12.41
N LEU A 20 4.87 5.32 -11.93
CA LEU A 20 5.89 5.62 -10.90
C LEU A 20 6.94 6.64 -11.40
N ALA A 21 7.39 6.50 -12.64
CA ALA A 21 8.36 7.38 -13.30
C ALA A 21 8.22 7.26 -14.82
N PRO A 22 8.71 8.23 -15.64
CA PRO A 22 8.50 8.24 -17.10
C PRO A 22 8.93 6.95 -17.82
N LEU A 23 9.95 6.28 -17.31
CA LEU A 23 10.50 5.04 -17.87
C LEU A 23 10.06 3.76 -17.12
N ALA A 24 9.25 3.90 -16.08
CA ALA A 24 8.74 2.76 -15.32
C ALA A 24 7.38 2.31 -15.86
N GLY A 25 7.24 1.02 -16.19
CA GLY A 25 5.96 0.43 -16.62
C GLY A 25 4.97 0.16 -15.48
N VAL A 26 5.40 0.35 -14.22
CA VAL A 26 4.58 0.09 -13.03
C VAL A 26 3.69 1.28 -12.68
N HIS A 27 2.47 0.98 -12.29
CA HIS A 27 1.50 1.95 -11.78
C HIS A 27 1.28 1.72 -10.29
N VAL A 28 1.43 2.77 -9.50
CA VAL A 28 1.43 2.73 -8.04
C VAL A 28 0.37 3.65 -7.44
N SER A 29 -0.08 3.35 -6.23
CA SER A 29 -0.94 4.22 -5.44
C SER A 29 -0.28 5.60 -5.24
N PRO A 30 -1.09 6.68 -5.11
CA PRO A 30 -0.56 8.04 -5.02
C PRO A 30 0.25 8.31 -3.74
N ILE A 31 0.14 7.43 -2.74
CA ILE A 31 1.03 7.35 -1.57
C ILE A 31 1.46 5.89 -1.37
N GLN A 32 2.63 5.70 -0.77
CA GLN A 32 3.19 4.39 -0.43
C GLN A 32 3.00 4.08 1.07
N LEU A 33 2.96 2.80 1.41
CA LEU A 33 3.04 2.33 2.79
C LEU A 33 4.51 2.08 3.16
N GLY A 34 5.07 2.92 4.03
CA GLY A 34 6.38 2.68 4.62
C GLY A 34 6.31 1.54 5.64
N ALA A 35 7.11 0.50 5.45
CA ALA A 35 7.06 -0.73 6.24
C ALA A 35 8.08 -0.79 7.39
N MET A 36 8.66 0.35 7.78
CA MET A 36 9.70 0.40 8.83
C MET A 36 9.24 -0.20 10.17
N SER A 37 7.96 0.00 10.53
CA SER A 37 7.37 -0.51 11.77
C SER A 37 6.59 -1.82 11.59
N ILE A 38 6.66 -2.47 10.41
CA ILE A 38 6.04 -3.78 10.20
C ILE A 38 6.93 -4.83 10.88
N GLY A 39 6.34 -5.68 11.73
CA GLY A 39 7.07 -6.62 12.57
C GLY A 39 7.47 -6.05 13.94
N ASP A 40 8.27 -6.82 14.68
CA ASP A 40 8.63 -6.56 16.08
C ASP A 40 10.10 -6.16 16.29
N LYS A 41 10.93 -6.26 15.24
CA LYS A 41 12.39 -6.06 15.30
C LYS A 41 12.81 -4.70 15.89
N TRP A 42 12.01 -3.65 15.69
CA TRP A 42 12.34 -2.29 16.11
C TRP A 42 11.71 -1.87 17.44
N ALA A 43 10.98 -2.78 18.11
CA ALA A 43 10.29 -2.50 19.36
C ALA A 43 11.25 -2.05 20.48
N GLU A 44 12.42 -2.69 20.57
CA GLU A 44 13.47 -2.37 21.55
C GLU A 44 14.04 -0.95 21.37
N TYR A 45 13.91 -0.39 20.17
CA TYR A 45 14.37 0.96 19.83
C TYR A 45 13.25 2.02 19.91
N GLY A 46 12.09 1.67 20.47
CA GLY A 46 10.99 2.60 20.71
C GLY A 46 10.09 2.88 19.51
N MET A 47 10.22 2.14 18.41
CA MET A 47 9.38 2.28 17.20
C MET A 47 8.03 1.55 17.30
N GLY A 48 7.71 1.02 18.48
CA GLY A 48 6.54 0.15 18.71
C GLY A 48 6.76 -1.26 18.17
N ALA A 49 6.03 -2.23 18.74
CA ALA A 49 5.94 -3.57 18.18
C ALA A 49 4.68 -3.65 17.32
N MET A 50 4.81 -4.11 16.09
CA MET A 50 3.67 -4.54 15.29
C MET A 50 3.76 -6.06 15.14
N ASP A 51 3.09 -6.78 16.03
CA ASP A 51 3.04 -8.24 15.94
C ASP A 51 2.50 -8.69 14.57
N LYS A 52 2.67 -9.98 14.28
CA LYS A 52 2.26 -10.55 13.00
C LYS A 52 0.80 -10.21 12.70
N GLU A 53 -0.11 -10.42 13.65
CA GLU A 53 -1.54 -10.19 13.44
C GLU A 53 -1.85 -8.74 13.07
N ASN A 54 -1.31 -7.77 13.79
CA ASN A 54 -1.53 -6.36 13.51
C ASN A 54 -0.83 -5.91 12.21
N SER A 55 0.32 -6.51 11.89
CA SER A 55 1.00 -6.28 10.60
C SER A 55 0.10 -6.70 9.44
N PHE A 56 -0.51 -7.90 9.51
CA PHE A 56 -1.45 -8.36 8.50
C PHE A 56 -2.68 -7.45 8.43
N LYS A 57 -3.27 -7.06 9.57
CA LYS A 57 -4.42 -6.13 9.59
C LYS A 57 -4.11 -4.81 8.86
N LEU A 58 -2.93 -4.23 9.08
CA LEU A 58 -2.53 -2.99 8.41
C LEU A 58 -2.32 -3.20 6.91
N LEU A 59 -1.64 -4.28 6.52
CA LEU A 59 -1.38 -4.62 5.12
C LEU A 59 -2.70 -4.87 4.36
N ASP A 60 -3.61 -5.63 4.96
CA ASP A 60 -4.93 -5.94 4.42
C ASP A 60 -5.75 -4.65 4.26
N ALA A 61 -5.80 -3.80 5.28
CA ALA A 61 -6.52 -2.52 5.20
C ALA A 61 -5.97 -1.60 4.10
N PHE A 62 -4.63 -1.56 3.92
CA PHE A 62 -4.00 -0.79 2.86
C PHE A 62 -4.38 -1.33 1.47
N TYR A 63 -4.33 -2.66 1.31
CA TYR A 63 -4.68 -3.33 0.05
C TYR A 63 -6.17 -3.16 -0.29
N GLU A 64 -7.07 -3.39 0.66
CA GLU A 64 -8.52 -3.23 0.51
C GLU A 64 -8.91 -1.79 0.16
N ALA A 65 -8.18 -0.80 0.69
CA ALA A 65 -8.36 0.59 0.32
C ALA A 65 -7.86 0.91 -1.11
N GLY A 66 -7.16 0.00 -1.78
CA GLY A 66 -6.62 0.12 -3.14
C GLY A 66 -5.14 0.51 -3.20
N GLY A 67 -4.42 0.45 -2.07
CA GLY A 67 -2.97 0.64 -2.01
C GLY A 67 -2.24 -0.55 -2.64
N ASN A 68 -1.12 -0.28 -3.33
CA ASN A 68 -0.34 -1.33 -4.00
C ASN A 68 1.18 -1.11 -3.95
N PHE A 69 1.64 -0.10 -3.20
CA PHE A 69 3.06 0.26 -3.13
C PHE A 69 3.54 0.27 -1.69
N ILE A 70 4.45 -0.67 -1.39
CA ILE A 70 5.06 -0.89 -0.08
C ILE A 70 6.56 -0.58 -0.19
N ASP A 71 7.06 0.25 0.71
CA ASP A 71 8.46 0.65 0.80
C ASP A 71 9.11 -0.02 2.01
N THR A 72 10.20 -0.76 1.79
CA THR A 72 10.85 -1.59 2.81
C THR A 72 12.36 -1.70 2.59
N ALA A 73 13.07 -2.22 3.59
CA ALA A 73 14.52 -2.42 3.57
C ALA A 73 14.90 -3.73 4.29
N ASN A 74 16.14 -4.18 4.10
CA ASN A 74 16.63 -5.48 4.58
C ASN A 74 17.05 -5.49 6.06
N ASN A 75 17.11 -4.34 6.73
CA ASN A 75 17.54 -4.21 8.12
C ASN A 75 16.37 -4.16 9.08
#